data_AF-A0A7J3XL95-F1
#
_entry.id   AF-A0A7J3XL95-F1
#
_cell.length_a   1.000
_cell.length_b   1.000
_cell.length_c   1.000
_cell.angle_alpha   90.00
_cell.angle_beta   90.00
_cell.angle_gamma   90.00
#
_symmetry.space_group_name_H-M   'P 1'
#
loop_
_entity.id
_entity.type
_entity.pdbx_description
1 polymer ?
#
loop_
_entity_poly.entity_id
_entity_poly.type
_entity_poly.pdbx_seq_one_letter_code
_entity_poly.pdbx_strand_id
1 'polypeptide(L)'
;MVKVRKTIFIFLGSFALFLILILPFYFFGELYGASEFFSKFSFLDFILGREWSLPEQKYGALQAIYGTLLTAGLALLITTPVSIAAAVAMSELLPEWLSERLGMIIDMIAAIPSVVVGLWGVLSLGPFLSNTLYKFLVENLGFLPIFQARTLTAYNKLTAALVLSYMIT
;
A
#
# COMPACT_ATOMS: atom_id res chain seq x y z
N MET A 1 -38.23 18.93 -17.24
CA MET A 1 -36.75 18.86 -17.16
C MET A 1 -36.09 19.93 -16.29
N VAL A 2 -36.44 21.23 -16.42
CA VAL A 2 -35.76 22.33 -15.68
C VAL A 2 -35.87 22.23 -14.15
N LYS A 3 -37.03 21.81 -13.62
CA LYS A 3 -37.28 21.71 -12.16
C LYS A 3 -36.44 20.62 -11.50
N VAL A 4 -36.29 19.47 -12.15
CA VAL A 4 -35.47 18.34 -11.69
C VAL A 4 -33.99 18.73 -11.65
N ARG A 5 -33.50 19.40 -12.70
CA ARG A 5 -32.11 19.90 -12.75
C ARG A 5 -31.83 20.87 -11.59
N LYS A 6 -32.75 21.79 -11.30
CA LYS A 6 -32.60 22.77 -10.20
C LYS A 6 -32.53 22.09 -8.83
N THR A 7 -33.36 21.07 -8.57
CA THR A 7 -33.31 20.31 -7.32
C THR A 7 -32.00 19.55 -7.17
N ILE A 8 -31.51 18.91 -8.24
CA ILE A 8 -30.22 18.21 -8.25
C ILE A 8 -29.08 19.18 -7.95
N PHE A 9 -29.05 20.35 -8.58
CA PHE A 9 -28.02 21.37 -8.32
C PHE A 9 -28.06 21.89 -6.89
N ILE A 10 -29.25 22.12 -6.32
CA ILE A 10 -29.38 22.57 -4.93
C ILE A 10 -28.90 21.49 -3.97
N PHE A 11 -29.26 20.23 -4.21
CA PHE A 11 -28.81 19.10 -3.37
C PHE A 11 -27.30 18.89 -3.43
N LEU A 12 -26.70 18.90 -4.63
CA LEU A 12 -25.25 18.82 -4.82
C LEU A 12 -24.55 20.00 -4.15
N GLY A 13 -25.08 21.21 -4.32
CA GLY A 13 -24.53 22.42 -3.70
C GLY A 13 -24.60 22.37 -2.16
N SER A 14 -25.71 21.90 -1.60
CA SER A 14 -25.86 21.75 -0.15
C SER A 14 -25.00 20.63 0.41
N PHE A 15 -24.84 19.52 -0.33
CA PHE A 15 -23.96 18.42 0.07
C PHE A 15 -22.48 18.84 0.02
N ALA A 16 -22.08 19.57 -1.02
CA ALA A 16 -20.74 20.16 -1.10
C ALA A 16 -20.49 21.15 0.04
N LEU A 17 -21.46 22.03 0.34
CA LEU A 17 -21.36 22.95 1.47
C LEU A 17 -21.28 22.21 2.81
N PHE A 18 -22.05 21.14 2.98
CA PHE A 18 -21.97 20.27 4.16
C PHE A 18 -20.58 19.63 4.30
N LEU A 19 -19.99 19.11 3.21
CA LEU A 19 -18.62 18.58 3.22
C LEU A 19 -17.59 19.65 3.59
N ILE A 20 -17.72 20.85 3.01
CA ILE A 20 -16.82 21.98 3.30
C ILE A 20 -16.89 22.38 4.78
N LEU A 21 -18.05 22.26 5.43
CA LEU A 21 -18.20 22.59 6.84
C LEU A 21 -17.76 21.46 7.78
N ILE A 22 -17.99 20.20 7.40
CA ILE A 22 -17.69 19.06 8.27
C ILE A 22 -16.21 18.66 8.24
N LEU A 23 -15.53 18.81 7.10
CA LEU A 23 -14.12 18.44 6.97
C LEU A 23 -13.21 19.24 7.93
N PRO A 24 -13.33 20.58 8.04
CA PRO A 24 -12.59 21.34 9.05
C PRO A 24 -12.90 20.87 10.46
N PHE A 25 -14.16 20.58 10.78
CA PHE A 25 -14.54 20.11 12.11
C PHE A 25 -13.85 18.79 12.48
N TYR A 26 -13.86 17.81 11.58
CA TYR A 26 -13.12 16.55 11.78
C TYR A 26 -11.62 16.78 11.90
N PHE A 27 -11.05 17.60 10.99
CA PHE A 27 -9.63 17.92 11.00
C PHE A 27 -9.17 18.58 12.31
N PHE A 28 -9.92 19.57 12.81
CA PHE A 28 -9.63 20.21 14.10
C PHE A 28 -9.84 19.24 15.27
N GLY A 29 -10.81 18.33 15.20
CA GLY A 29 -10.99 17.26 16.18
C GLY A 29 -9.76 16.33 16.25
N GLU A 30 -9.21 15.93 15.11
CA GLU A 30 -7.99 15.13 15.04
C GLU A 30 -6.75 15.89 15.55
N LEU A 31 -6.61 17.17 15.20
CA LEU A 31 -5.53 18.02 15.72
C LEU A 31 -5.59 18.14 17.24
N TYR A 32 -6.79 18.29 17.80
CA TYR A 32 -6.97 18.33 19.25
C TYR A 32 -6.55 17.00 19.89
N GLY A 33 -7.01 15.87 19.36
CA GLY A 33 -6.62 14.54 19.85
C GLY A 33 -5.10 14.28 19.74
N ALA A 34 -4.49 14.68 18.63
CA ALA A 34 -3.04 14.60 18.45
C ALA A 34 -2.29 15.50 19.45
N SER A 35 -2.77 16.71 19.70
CA SER A 35 -2.16 17.62 20.69
C SER A 35 -2.22 17.04 22.11
N GLU A 36 -3.32 16.38 22.48
CA GLU A 36 -3.44 15.71 23.78
C GLU A 36 -2.46 14.53 23.87
N PHE A 37 -2.31 13.75 22.81
CA PHE A 37 -1.32 12.68 22.74
C PHE A 37 0.11 13.22 22.90
N PHE A 38 0.49 14.24 22.12
CA PHE A 38 1.84 14.80 22.17
C PHE A 38 2.13 15.64 23.42
N SER A 39 1.11 15.98 24.21
CA SER A 39 1.31 16.52 25.56
C SER A 39 1.80 15.47 26.56
N LYS A 40 1.51 14.19 26.30
CA LYS A 40 1.89 13.04 27.16
C LYS A 40 3.12 12.31 26.61
N PHE A 41 3.30 12.30 25.29
CA PHE A 41 4.38 11.59 24.61
C PHE A 41 5.17 12.54 23.71
N SER A 42 6.50 12.50 23.77
CA SER A 42 7.34 13.31 22.91
C SER A 42 7.17 12.92 21.44
N PHE A 43 7.01 13.92 20.56
CA PHE A 43 6.91 13.71 19.12
C PHE A 43 8.14 12.99 18.55
N LEU A 44 9.34 13.33 19.03
CA LEU A 44 10.58 12.69 18.57
C LEU A 44 10.66 11.24 19.02
N ASP A 45 10.24 10.93 20.24
CA ASP A 45 10.21 9.56 20.75
C ASP A 45 9.15 8.72 20.03
N PHE A 46 8.05 9.36 19.60
CA PHE A 46 7.06 8.72 18.73
C PHE A 46 7.64 8.37 17.36
N ILE A 47 8.24 9.34 16.65
CA ILE A 47 8.75 9.14 15.29
C ILE A 47 9.98 8.21 15.25
N LEU A 48 10.91 8.37 16.20
CA LEU A 48 12.17 7.61 16.25
C LEU A 48 12.05 6.32 17.09
N GLY A 49 10.98 6.19 17.87
CA GLY A 49 10.71 5.02 18.69
C GLY A 49 10.56 3.76 17.83
N ARG A 50 11.24 2.70 18.25
CA ARG A 50 11.22 1.40 17.55
C ARG A 50 10.17 0.45 18.10
N GLU A 51 9.75 0.63 19.34
CA GLU A 51 8.87 -0.34 20.02
C GLU A 51 7.44 0.19 20.06
N TRP A 52 6.50 -0.69 19.72
CA TRP A 52 5.08 -0.47 19.91
C TRP A 52 4.54 -1.46 20.95
N SER A 53 4.13 -0.98 22.12
CA SER A 53 3.61 -1.79 23.21
C SER A 53 2.49 -1.07 23.93
N LEU A 54 1.26 -1.59 23.80
CA LEU A 54 0.07 -1.07 24.49
C LEU A 54 0.19 -1.20 26.02
N PRO A 55 0.64 -2.35 26.60
CA PRO A 55 0.78 -2.48 28.05
C PRO A 55 1.85 -1.55 28.65
N GLU A 56 2.96 -1.35 27.93
CA GLU A 56 4.06 -0.48 28.39
C GLU A 56 3.89 0.98 27.99
N GLN A 57 2.78 1.33 27.32
CA GLN A 57 2.51 2.67 26.78
C GLN A 57 3.65 3.23 25.91
N LYS A 58 4.30 2.35 25.13
CA LYS A 58 5.34 2.73 24.17
C LYS A 58 4.73 2.84 22.78
N TYR A 59 4.87 4.01 22.16
CA TYR A 59 4.27 4.32 20.86
C TYR A 59 5.35 4.70 19.85
N GLY A 60 6.14 3.73 19.39
CA GLY A 60 7.16 3.94 18.36
C GLY A 60 6.64 3.71 16.95
N ALA A 61 6.68 4.74 16.10
CA ALA A 61 6.25 4.69 14.71
C ALA A 61 7.38 4.31 13.72
N LEU A 62 8.64 4.32 14.14
CA LEU A 62 9.79 4.17 13.23
C LEU A 62 9.73 2.87 12.44
N GLN A 63 9.35 1.76 13.09
CA GLN A 63 9.25 0.46 12.42
C GLN A 63 8.14 0.42 11.37
N ALA A 64 7.00 1.06 11.65
CA ALA A 64 5.88 1.15 10.71
C ALA A 64 6.25 2.02 9.50
N ILE A 65 6.84 3.20 9.76
CA ILE A 65 7.31 4.12 8.71
C ILE A 65 8.36 3.43 7.84
N TYR A 66 9.41 2.89 8.46
CA TYR A 66 10.48 2.20 7.74
C TYR A 66 9.98 0.98 6.98
N GLY A 67 9.08 0.19 7.59
CA GLY A 67 8.45 -0.96 6.94
C GLY A 67 7.73 -0.56 5.66
N THR A 68 6.83 0.43 5.75
CA THR A 68 6.04 0.91 4.62
C THR A 68 6.90 1.55 3.53
N LEU A 69 7.88 2.39 3.89
CA LEU A 69 8.76 3.01 2.90
C LEU A 69 9.61 1.97 2.17
N LEU A 70 10.13 0.97 2.89
CA LEU A 70 10.92 -0.10 2.28
C LEU A 70 10.07 -0.95 1.35
N THR A 71 8.85 -1.35 1.76
CA THR A 71 7.97 -2.17 0.92
C THR A 71 7.49 -1.40 -0.31
N ALA A 72 7.09 -0.14 -0.15
CA ALA A 72 6.70 0.73 -1.27
C ALA A 72 7.87 0.98 -2.22
N GLY A 73 9.07 1.27 -1.69
CA GLY A 73 10.26 1.49 -2.51
C GLY A 73 10.65 0.25 -3.32
N LEU A 74 10.64 -0.94 -2.70
CA LEU A 74 10.90 -2.20 -3.40
C LEU A 74 9.83 -2.49 -4.46
N ALA A 75 8.55 -2.26 -4.15
CA ALA A 75 7.46 -2.44 -5.10
C ALA A 75 7.62 -1.53 -6.33
N LEU A 76 7.92 -0.25 -6.12
CA LEU A 76 8.15 0.69 -7.23
C LEU A 76 9.37 0.31 -8.07
N LEU A 77 10.48 -0.08 -7.44
CA LEU A 77 11.68 -0.52 -8.16
C LEU A 77 11.41 -1.69 -9.11
N ILE A 78 10.52 -2.60 -8.73
CA ILE A 78 10.15 -3.76 -9.54
C ILE A 78 9.08 -3.40 -10.57
N THR A 79 8.00 -2.73 -10.13
CA THR A 79 6.84 -2.47 -10.97
C THR A 79 7.09 -1.39 -12.01
N THR A 80 7.71 -0.26 -11.65
CA THR A 80 7.88 0.87 -12.57
C THR A 80 8.52 0.48 -13.92
N PRO A 81 9.65 -0.25 -13.98
CA PRO A 81 10.21 -0.65 -15.27
C PRO A 81 9.29 -1.61 -16.04
N VAL A 82 8.59 -2.51 -15.35
CA VAL A 82 7.66 -3.49 -15.96
C VAL A 82 6.44 -2.78 -16.55
N SER A 83 5.79 -1.88 -15.81
CA SER A 83 4.62 -1.13 -16.27
C SER A 83 4.97 -0.20 -17.43
N ILE A 84 6.14 0.46 -17.39
CA ILE A 84 6.61 1.29 -18.52
C ILE A 84 6.85 0.43 -19.76
N ALA A 85 7.53 -0.72 -19.61
CA ALA A 85 7.78 -1.62 -20.72
C ALA A 85 6.47 -2.18 -21.33
N ALA A 86 5.50 -2.54 -20.48
CA ALA A 86 4.18 -2.99 -20.93
C ALA A 86 3.42 -1.87 -21.66
N ALA A 87 3.41 -0.65 -21.11
CA ALA A 87 2.74 0.50 -21.72
C ALA A 87 3.32 0.81 -23.11
N VAL A 88 4.65 0.89 -23.23
CA VAL A 88 5.33 1.12 -24.51
C VAL A 88 5.07 -0.02 -25.49
N ALA A 89 5.08 -1.28 -25.03
CA ALA A 89 4.80 -2.41 -25.90
C ALA A 89 3.36 -2.36 -26.45
N MET A 90 2.39 -2.03 -25.60
CA MET A 90 0.99 -1.93 -25.98
C MET A 90 0.68 -0.73 -26.88
N SER A 91 1.42 0.38 -26.76
CA SER A 91 1.21 1.56 -27.59
C SER A 91 1.95 1.54 -28.92
N GLU A 92 3.18 1.02 -28.95
CA GLU A 92 4.07 1.15 -30.12
C GLU A 92 4.44 -0.18 -30.78
N LEU A 93 4.50 -1.29 -30.02
CA LEU A 93 5.07 -2.55 -30.52
C LEU A 93 4.02 -3.58 -30.93
N LEU A 94 2.86 -3.58 -30.28
CA LEU A 94 1.82 -4.59 -30.48
C LEU A 94 0.78 -4.14 -31.51
N PRO A 95 0.23 -5.07 -32.32
CA PRO A 95 -0.88 -4.76 -33.21
C PRO A 95 -2.13 -4.42 -32.38
N GLU A 96 -2.97 -3.52 -32.90
CA GLU A 96 -4.12 -2.93 -32.21
C GLU A 96 -5.04 -3.97 -31.55
N TRP A 97 -5.43 -5.02 -32.29
CA TRP A 97 -6.29 -6.08 -31.77
C TRP A 97 -5.71 -6.84 -30.57
N LEU A 98 -4.38 -6.93 -30.46
CA LEU A 98 -3.71 -7.61 -29.35
C LEU A 98 -3.59 -6.66 -28.15
N SER A 99 -3.27 -5.40 -28.40
CA SER A 99 -3.27 -4.35 -27.37
C SER A 99 -4.63 -4.22 -26.70
N GLU A 100 -5.72 -4.18 -27.48
CA GLU A 100 -7.10 -4.13 -26.97
C GLU A 100 -7.44 -5.34 -26.08
N ARG A 101 -7.06 -6.56 -26.51
CA ARG A 101 -7.31 -7.78 -25.74
C ARG A 101 -6.52 -7.82 -24.44
N LEU A 102 -5.25 -7.42 -24.48
CA LEU A 102 -4.40 -7.36 -23.30
C LEU A 102 -4.92 -6.29 -22.32
N GLY A 103 -5.35 -5.13 -22.82
CA GLY A 103 -5.98 -4.10 -22.01
C GLY A 103 -7.21 -4.63 -21.28
N MET A 104 -8.10 -5.34 -21.98
CA MET A 104 -9.26 -5.97 -21.36
C MET A 104 -8.87 -6.98 -20.27
N ILE A 105 -7.85 -7.80 -20.49
CA ILE A 105 -7.37 -8.77 -19.47
C ILE A 105 -6.80 -8.04 -18.26
N ILE A 106 -6.01 -6.99 -18.47
CA ILE A 106 -5.45 -6.16 -17.39
C ILE A 106 -6.58 -5.53 -16.58
N ASP A 107 -7.58 -4.94 -17.23
CA ASP A 107 -8.75 -4.37 -16.56
C ASP A 107 -9.51 -5.42 -15.72
N MET A 108 -9.66 -6.64 -16.24
CA MET A 108 -10.29 -7.73 -15.49
C MET A 108 -9.47 -8.17 -14.27
N ILE A 109 -8.14 -8.17 -14.39
CA ILE A 109 -7.24 -8.48 -13.26
C ILE A 109 -7.26 -7.35 -12.23
N ALA A 110 -7.30 -6.10 -12.67
CA ALA A 110 -7.37 -4.91 -11.82
C ALA A 110 -8.70 -4.82 -11.05
N ALA A 111 -9.77 -5.43 -11.57
CA ALA A 111 -11.06 -5.51 -10.90
C ALA A 111 -11.08 -6.45 -9.68
N ILE A 112 -10.04 -7.28 -9.48
CA ILE A 112 -9.94 -8.16 -8.32
C ILE A 112 -9.84 -7.31 -7.03
N PRO A 113 -10.68 -7.55 -6.00
CA PRO A 113 -10.60 -6.78 -4.76
C PRO A 113 -9.23 -6.90 -4.10
N SER A 114 -8.69 -5.76 -3.67
CA SER A 114 -7.36 -5.68 -3.02
C SER A 114 -7.21 -6.60 -1.81
N VAL A 115 -8.28 -6.81 -1.05
CA VAL A 115 -8.30 -7.72 0.12
C VAL A 115 -8.05 -9.17 -0.29
N VAL A 116 -8.58 -9.62 -1.45
CA VAL A 116 -8.40 -10.98 -1.95
C VAL A 116 -6.93 -11.20 -2.31
N VAL A 117 -6.34 -10.24 -3.03
CA VAL A 117 -4.92 -10.27 -3.40
C VAL A 117 -4.01 -10.26 -2.17
N GLY A 118 -4.33 -9.42 -1.18
CA GLY A 118 -3.60 -9.36 0.08
C GLY A 118 -3.63 -10.68 0.85
N LEU A 119 -4.80 -11.29 0.98
CA LEU A 119 -4.96 -12.59 1.65
C LEU A 119 -4.28 -13.72 0.87
N TRP A 120 -4.42 -13.76 -0.46
CA TRP A 120 -3.68 -14.71 -1.30
C TRP A 120 -2.17 -14.55 -1.13
N GLY A 121 -1.70 -13.30 -1.06
CA GLY A 121 -0.31 -12.94 -0.81
C GLY A 121 0.24 -13.56 0.47
N VAL A 122 -0.54 -13.54 1.55
CA VAL A 122 -0.16 -14.11 2.85
C VAL A 122 -0.31 -15.63 2.86
N LEU A 123 -1.41 -16.16 2.32
CA LEU A 123 -1.80 -17.57 2.49
C LEU A 123 -1.14 -18.51 1.48
N SER A 124 -0.77 -18.03 0.29
CA SER A 124 -0.22 -18.85 -0.78
C SER A 124 1.17 -18.37 -1.21
N LEU A 125 1.29 -17.10 -1.61
CA LEU A 125 2.56 -16.56 -2.10
C LEU A 125 3.63 -16.54 -1.00
N GLY A 126 3.27 -16.14 0.22
CA GLY A 126 4.17 -16.11 1.38
C GLY A 126 4.83 -17.47 1.66
N PRO A 127 4.07 -18.57 1.84
CA PRO A 127 4.62 -19.91 1.97
C PRO A 127 5.46 -20.35 0.76
N PHE A 128 5.01 -20.07 -0.46
CA PHE A 128 5.74 -20.43 -1.68
C PHE A 128 7.13 -19.76 -1.74
N LEU A 129 7.18 -18.45 -1.48
CA LEU A 129 8.43 -17.68 -1.45
C LEU A 129 9.33 -18.12 -0.29
N SER A 130 8.75 -18.47 0.86
CA SER A 130 9.49 -19.00 2.02
C SER A 130 10.21 -20.30 1.73
N ASN A 131 9.55 -21.22 1.03
CA ASN A 131 10.14 -22.52 0.71
C ASN A 131 11.09 -22.49 -0.50
N THR A 132 11.01 -21.45 -1.33
CA THR A 132 11.76 -21.37 -2.59
C THR A 132 12.79 -20.24 -2.55
N LEU A 133 12.35 -19.00 -2.77
CA LEU A 133 13.22 -17.84 -2.94
C LEU A 133 13.97 -17.49 -1.66
N TYR A 134 13.29 -17.43 -0.51
CA TYR A 134 13.96 -17.09 0.75
C TYR A 134 14.95 -18.17 1.17
N LYS A 135 14.59 -19.45 1.04
CA LYS A 135 15.52 -20.55 1.29
C LYS A 135 16.77 -20.43 0.43
N PHE A 136 16.61 -20.21 -0.87
CA PHE A 136 17.72 -19.99 -1.80
C PHE A 136 18.59 -18.76 -1.42
N LEU A 137 17.95 -17.63 -1.09
CA LEU A 137 18.65 -16.41 -0.69
C LEU A 137 19.42 -16.58 0.62
N VAL A 138 18.87 -17.28 1.61
CA VAL A 138 19.57 -17.56 2.87
C VAL A 138 20.74 -18.51 2.65
N GLU A 139 20.56 -19.56 1.84
CA GLU A 139 21.62 -20.54 1.56
C GLU A 139 22.79 -19.93 0.77
N ASN A 140 22.52 -19.04 -0.20
CA ASN A 140 23.54 -18.48 -1.09
C ASN A 140 24.07 -17.10 -0.66
N LEU A 141 23.22 -16.28 -0.04
CA LEU A 141 23.51 -14.89 0.34
C LEU A 141 23.40 -14.66 1.86
N GLY A 142 23.27 -15.71 2.67
CA GLY A 142 23.18 -15.63 4.14
C GLY A 142 24.42 -15.03 4.81
N PHE A 143 25.51 -14.83 4.07
CA PHE A 143 26.67 -14.06 4.53
C PHE A 143 26.34 -12.57 4.75
N LEU A 144 25.32 -12.03 4.07
CA LEU A 144 24.86 -10.66 4.30
C LEU A 144 23.87 -10.60 5.47
N PRO A 145 24.00 -9.62 6.38
CA PRO A 145 23.11 -9.48 7.54
C PRO A 145 21.62 -9.35 7.20
N ILE A 146 21.29 -8.89 5.99
CA ILE A 146 19.91 -8.72 5.50
C ILE A 146 19.19 -10.04 5.18
N PHE A 147 19.94 -11.15 5.00
CA PHE A 147 19.39 -12.47 4.64
C PHE A 147 19.52 -13.51 5.78
N GLN A 148 19.89 -13.10 6.98
CA GLN A 148 20.04 -14.02 8.12
C GLN A 148 18.68 -14.37 8.76
N ALA A 149 18.58 -15.59 9.30
CA ALA A 149 17.39 -16.40 9.61
C ALA A 149 16.23 -15.81 10.45
N ARG A 150 16.25 -14.53 10.84
CA ARG A 150 15.13 -13.88 11.57
C ARG A 150 13.94 -13.52 10.69
N THR A 151 14.02 -13.73 9.39
CA THR A 151 13.01 -13.35 8.39
C THR A 151 12.51 -14.56 7.59
N LEU A 152 12.25 -15.71 8.23
CA LEU A 152 11.64 -16.87 7.57
C LEU A 152 10.17 -17.02 8.00
N THR A 153 9.41 -15.94 7.95
CA THR A 153 7.99 -15.94 8.28
C THR A 153 7.20 -15.47 7.06
N ALA A 154 6.00 -16.02 6.83
CA ALA A 154 5.15 -15.65 5.70
C ALA A 154 4.89 -14.12 5.57
N TYR A 155 5.05 -13.38 6.67
CA TYR A 155 4.91 -11.91 6.80
C TYR A 155 6.20 -11.12 6.48
N ASN A 156 7.04 -11.62 5.59
CA ASN A 156 8.28 -10.94 5.20
C ASN A 156 8.03 -9.68 4.37
N LYS A 157 8.88 -8.67 4.57
CA LYS A 157 8.81 -7.38 3.84
C LYS A 157 8.90 -7.55 2.32
N LEU A 158 9.66 -8.53 1.82
CA LEU A 158 9.75 -8.80 0.39
C LEU A 158 8.45 -9.42 -0.16
N THR A 159 7.76 -10.28 0.61
CA THR A 159 6.44 -10.82 0.22
C THR A 159 5.44 -9.68 0.11
N ALA A 160 5.42 -8.80 1.11
CA ALA A 160 4.58 -7.60 1.09
C ALA A 160 4.91 -6.69 -0.10
N ALA A 161 6.19 -6.51 -0.43
CA ALA A 161 6.61 -5.73 -1.59
C ALA A 161 6.16 -6.35 -2.93
N LEU A 162 6.21 -7.68 -3.06
CA LEU A 162 5.76 -8.39 -4.27
C LEU A 162 4.23 -8.35 -4.43
N VAL A 163 3.48 -8.52 -3.33
CA VAL A 163 2.03 -8.36 -3.34
C VAL A 163 1.65 -6.92 -3.70
N LEU A 164 2.30 -5.94 -3.08
CA LEU A 164 2.08 -4.53 -3.39
C LEU A 164 2.46 -4.21 -4.84
N SER A 165 3.58 -4.75 -5.33
CA SER A 165 4.03 -4.64 -6.71
C SER A 165 2.94 -5.12 -7.67
N TYR A 166 2.37 -6.30 -7.46
CA TYR A 166 1.25 -6.79 -8.25
C TYR A 166 0.03 -5.87 -8.20
N MET A 167 -0.31 -5.31 -7.04
CA MET A 167 -1.47 -4.43 -6.87
C MET A 167 -1.33 -3.07 -7.58
N ILE A 168 -0.10 -2.58 -7.77
CA ILE A 168 0.17 -1.27 -8.38
C ILE A 168 0.64 -1.37 -9.84
N THR A 169 0.82 -2.60 -10.37
CA THR A 169 1.22 -2.85 -11.76
C THR A 169 0.03 -2.66 -12.68
#